data_AF-A0A8T4DFK7-F1
#
_entry.id   AF-A0A8T4DFK7-F1
#
_cell.length_a   1.000
_cell.length_b   1.000
_cell.length_c   1.000
_cell.angle_alpha   90.00
_cell.angle_beta   90.00
_cell.angle_gamma   90.00
#
_symmetry.space_group_name_H-M   'P 1'
#
loop_
_entity.id
_entity.type
_entity.pdbx_description
1 polymer ?
#
loop_
_entity_poly.entity_id
_entity_poly.type
_entity_poly.pdbx_seq_one_letter_code
_entity_poly.pdbx_strand_id
1 'polypeptide(L)'
;MECMFACSRRVGRGGFDKSAIFVRSAGGMEHGFVIVVCRACENPPCAKVCPTDALREREGGGVILDEDKCIGCGNCAEACIMGAIFWDDEKNKPIVCKYCGNCTNYCVHDVISLVEAEAGA
;
A
#
# COMPACT_ATOMS: atom_id res chain seq x y z
N MET A 1 -1.98 -11.46 11.25
CA MET A 1 -2.79 -10.98 10.10
C MET A 1 -3.72 -9.82 10.47
N GLU A 2 -3.77 -9.38 11.73
CA GLU A 2 -4.67 -8.31 12.22
C GLU A 2 -4.46 -6.98 11.50
N CYS A 3 -3.21 -6.66 11.13
CA CYS A 3 -2.88 -5.49 10.33
C CYS A 3 -3.65 -5.40 9.00
N MET A 4 -3.94 -6.54 8.35
CA MET A 4 -4.70 -6.60 7.10
C MET A 4 -6.17 -6.25 7.33
N PHE A 5 -6.78 -6.81 8.39
CA PHE A 5 -8.14 -6.49 8.79
C PHE A 5 -8.28 -5.04 9.26
N ALA A 6 -7.34 -4.54 10.05
CA ALA A 6 -7.32 -3.16 10.48
C ALA A 6 -7.23 -2.21 9.27
N CYS A 7 -6.45 -2.57 8.25
CA CYS A 7 -6.34 -1.78 7.04
C CYS A 7 -7.64 -1.79 6.22
N SER A 8 -8.27 -2.94 5.97
CA SER A 8 -9.50 -3.03 5.18
C SER A 8 -10.71 -2.36 5.85
N ARG A 9 -10.75 -2.36 7.20
CA ARG A 9 -11.80 -1.66 7.97
C ARG A 9 -11.84 -0.16 7.71
N ARG A 10 -10.76 0.46 7.22
CA ARG A 10 -10.76 1.90 6.86
C ARG A 10 -11.79 2.26 5.79
N VAL A 11 -12.22 1.29 4.99
CA VAL A 11 -13.26 1.47 3.96
C VAL A 11 -14.59 0.79 4.34
N GLY A 12 -14.76 0.41 5.62
CA GLY A 12 -15.99 -0.21 6.12
C GLY A 12 -16.23 -1.66 5.65
N ARG A 13 -15.19 -2.34 5.15
CA ARG A 13 -15.27 -3.72 4.64
C ARG A 13 -14.63 -4.73 5.61
N GLY A 14 -15.23 -5.91 5.71
CA GLY A 14 -14.80 -6.99 6.64
C GLY A 14 -13.81 -8.01 6.07
N GLY A 15 -13.47 -7.92 4.78
CA GLY A 15 -12.52 -8.82 4.09
C GLY A 15 -11.09 -8.29 4.00
N PHE A 16 -10.21 -9.00 3.31
CA PHE A 16 -8.84 -8.54 3.01
C PHE A 16 -8.71 -7.87 1.64
N ASP A 17 -9.71 -8.04 0.79
CA ASP A 17 -9.76 -7.58 -0.60
C ASP A 17 -9.50 -6.07 -0.75
N LYS A 18 -9.86 -5.28 0.27
CA LYS A 18 -9.62 -3.81 0.28
C LYS A 18 -8.41 -3.38 1.11
N SER A 19 -7.59 -4.32 1.57
CA SER A 19 -6.39 -4.03 2.36
C SER A 19 -5.28 -3.43 1.48
N ALA A 20 -4.54 -2.47 2.03
CA ALA A 20 -3.32 -1.93 1.42
C ALA A 20 -2.03 -2.54 2.02
N ILE A 21 -2.17 -3.59 2.83
CA ILE A 21 -1.09 -4.33 3.47
C ILE A 21 -1.42 -5.82 3.44
N PHE A 22 -0.45 -6.66 3.06
CA PHE A 22 -0.62 -8.11 3.00
C PHE A 22 0.57 -8.82 3.66
N VAL A 23 0.26 -9.80 4.51
CA VAL A 23 1.24 -10.76 5.00
C VAL A 23 1.30 -11.92 3.99
N ARG A 24 2.46 -12.15 3.37
CA ARG A 24 2.69 -13.23 2.41
C ARG A 24 3.71 -14.22 2.95
N SER A 25 3.60 -15.50 2.61
CA SER A 25 4.65 -16.48 2.89
C SER A 25 5.89 -16.14 2.05
N ALA A 26 7.08 -16.21 2.67
CA ALA A 26 8.35 -16.03 1.97
C ALA A 26 8.82 -17.29 1.22
N GLY A 27 8.08 -18.40 1.34
CA GLY A 27 8.43 -19.71 0.77
C GLY A 27 7.95 -20.85 1.66
N GLY A 28 6.70 -21.29 1.47
CA GLY A 28 6.10 -22.35 2.28
C GLY A 28 5.96 -21.98 3.77
N MET A 29 5.86 -22.98 4.64
CA MET A 29 5.80 -22.79 6.09
C MET A 29 7.19 -22.65 6.74
N GLU A 30 8.26 -22.95 6.00
CA GLU A 30 9.63 -23.04 6.54
C GLU A 30 10.38 -21.71 6.51
N HIS A 31 10.01 -20.80 5.60
CA HIS A 31 10.71 -19.52 5.42
C HIS A 31 9.98 -18.31 6.01
N GLY A 32 8.93 -18.54 6.79
CA GLY A 32 8.21 -17.48 7.51
C GLY A 32 7.39 -16.57 6.60
N PHE A 33 7.15 -15.34 7.06
CA PHE A 33 6.25 -14.38 6.42
C PHE A 33 6.93 -13.03 6.18
N VAL A 34 6.57 -12.41 5.07
CA VAL A 34 6.94 -11.03 4.72
C VAL A 34 5.71 -10.14 4.67
N ILE A 35 5.91 -8.87 4.99
CA ILE A 35 4.87 -7.86 4.94
C ILE A 35 5.06 -7.03 3.68
N VAL A 36 4.06 -7.04 2.82
CA VAL A 36 3.98 -6.24 1.60
C VAL A 36 3.07 -5.05 1.88
N VAL A 37 3.67 -3.87 1.91
CA VAL A 37 3.02 -2.57 2.11
C VAL A 37 3.87 -1.50 1.43
N CYS A 38 3.28 -0.36 1.09
CA CYS A 38 4.02 0.72 0.44
C CYS A 38 5.16 1.20 1.34
N ARG A 39 6.35 1.37 0.76
CA ARG A 39 7.60 1.74 1.47
C ARG A 39 7.89 3.24 1.45
N ALA A 40 6.91 4.07 1.07
CA ALA A 40 7.06 5.52 1.03
C ALA A 40 8.28 6.02 0.23
N CYS A 41 8.50 5.46 -0.97
CA CYS A 41 9.64 5.84 -1.82
C CYS A 41 9.69 7.37 -2.07
N GLU A 42 10.88 7.96 -2.01
CA GLU A 42 11.10 9.37 -2.37
C GLU A 42 10.87 9.62 -3.86
N ASN A 43 11.29 8.67 -4.70
CA ASN A 43 11.15 8.71 -6.15
C ASN A 43 10.25 7.56 -6.65
N PRO A 44 8.93 7.60 -6.40
CA PRO A 44 8.04 6.48 -6.67
C PRO A 44 7.84 6.23 -8.17
N PRO A 45 8.32 5.09 -8.73
CA PRO A 45 8.12 4.78 -10.14
C PRO A 45 6.64 4.65 -10.50
N CYS A 46 5.81 4.21 -9.55
CA CYS A 46 4.36 4.08 -9.74
C CYS A 46 3.66 5.42 -10.02
N ALA A 47 4.14 6.53 -9.45
CA ALA A 47 3.60 7.86 -9.76
C ALA A 47 4.07 8.32 -11.15
N LYS A 48 5.35 8.11 -11.47
CA LYS A 48 5.96 8.54 -12.75
C LYS A 48 5.32 7.90 -14.00
N VAL A 49 4.76 6.70 -13.87
CA VAL A 49 4.08 6.01 -14.98
C VAL A 49 2.58 6.34 -15.08
N CYS A 50 2.03 7.16 -14.18
CA CYS A 50 0.61 7.50 -14.18
C CYS A 50 0.30 8.50 -15.31
N PRO A 51 -0.50 8.13 -16.33
CA PRO A 51 -0.72 9.00 -17.48
C PRO A 51 -1.70 10.16 -17.21
N THR A 52 -2.40 10.15 -16.08
CA THR A 52 -3.45 11.13 -15.74
C THR A 52 -3.14 11.95 -14.49
N ASP A 53 -1.94 11.81 -13.93
CA ASP A 53 -1.55 12.41 -12.64
C ASP A 53 -2.52 12.06 -11.49
N ALA A 54 -3.20 10.92 -11.60
CA ALA A 54 -4.07 10.42 -10.55
C ALA A 54 -3.26 9.91 -9.36
N LEU A 55 -2.11 9.30 -9.60
CA LEU A 55 -1.17 8.88 -8.56
C LEU A 55 0.01 9.84 -8.52
N ARG A 56 0.15 10.58 -7.43
CA ARG A 56 1.15 11.65 -7.27
C ARG A 56 2.04 11.38 -6.08
N GLU A 57 3.25 11.94 -6.11
CA GLU A 57 4.18 11.89 -4.97
C GLU A 57 3.56 12.63 -3.77
N ARG A 58 3.73 12.06 -2.57
CA ARG A 58 3.29 12.66 -1.31
C ARG A 58 4.47 13.33 -0.62
N GLU A 59 4.23 14.47 0.03
CA GLU A 59 5.19 15.10 0.94
C GLU A 59 5.55 14.13 2.09
N GLY A 60 6.85 13.94 2.35
CA GLY A 60 7.34 12.94 3.30
C GLY A 60 7.40 11.50 2.73
N GLY A 61 7.37 11.35 1.41
CA GLY A 61 7.60 10.09 0.71
C GLY A 61 6.31 9.32 0.41
N GLY A 62 6.40 8.50 -0.64
CA GLY A 62 5.29 7.68 -1.11
C GLY A 62 4.38 8.42 -2.08
N VAL A 63 3.11 8.01 -2.10
CA VAL A 63 2.14 8.42 -3.11
C VAL A 63 0.75 8.66 -2.55
N ILE A 64 0.00 9.55 -3.18
CA ILE A 64 -1.42 9.79 -2.94
C ILE A 64 -2.20 9.54 -4.22
N LEU A 65 -3.34 8.84 -4.09
CA LEU A 65 -4.24 8.54 -5.20
C LEU A 65 -5.45 9.49 -5.17
N ASP A 66 -5.68 10.14 -6.31
CA ASP A 66 -6.91 10.82 -6.69
C ASP A 66 -7.78 9.83 -7.49
N GLU A 67 -8.82 9.29 -6.85
CA GLU A 67 -9.69 8.27 -7.46
C GLU A 67 -10.48 8.81 -8.66
N ASP A 68 -10.77 10.12 -8.69
CA ASP A 68 -11.58 10.77 -9.72
C ASP A 68 -10.81 10.90 -11.04
N LYS A 69 -9.50 11.12 -10.98
CA LYS A 69 -8.62 11.17 -12.17
C LYS A 69 -8.15 9.80 -12.65
N CYS A 70 -8.28 8.77 -11.82
CA CYS A 70 -7.75 7.45 -12.12
C CYS A 70 -8.57 6.77 -13.22
N ILE A 71 -7.92 6.29 -14.28
CA ILE A 71 -8.60 5.56 -15.38
C ILE A 71 -8.52 4.04 -15.25
N GLY A 72 -7.92 3.52 -14.16
CA GLY A 72 -7.80 2.06 -13.95
C GLY A 72 -6.86 1.34 -14.92
N CYS A 73 -5.82 2.03 -15.44
CA CYS A 73 -4.92 1.47 -16.45
C CYS A 73 -3.95 0.37 -15.95
N GLY A 74 -3.73 0.25 -14.64
CA GLY A 74 -2.87 -0.79 -14.07
C GLY A 74 -1.36 -0.49 -14.08
N ASN A 75 -0.87 0.48 -14.85
CA ASN A 75 0.57 0.80 -14.98
C ASN A 75 1.27 0.97 -13.62
N CYS A 76 0.62 1.63 -12.67
CA CYS A 76 1.19 1.85 -11.34
C CYS A 76 1.43 0.55 -10.57
N ALA A 77 0.56 -0.45 -10.72
CA ALA A 77 0.70 -1.74 -10.06
C ALA A 77 1.89 -2.52 -10.62
N GLU A 78 2.06 -2.53 -11.94
CA GLU A 78 3.20 -3.16 -12.62
C GLU A 78 4.53 -2.46 -12.29
N ALA A 79 4.54 -1.13 -12.24
CA ALA A 79 5.74 -0.36 -11.95
C ALA A 79 6.19 -0.43 -10.48
N CYS A 80 5.35 -0.94 -9.57
CA CYS A 80 5.70 -1.02 -8.15
C CYS A 80 6.63 -2.20 -7.88
N ILE A 81 7.93 -1.92 -7.72
CA ILE A 81 8.97 -2.93 -7.43
C ILE A 81 8.65 -3.74 -6.17
N MET A 82 8.01 -3.12 -5.17
CA MET A 82 7.62 -3.79 -3.92
C MET A 82 6.34 -4.63 -4.06
N GLY A 83 5.62 -4.53 -5.18
CA GLY A 83 4.30 -5.16 -5.34
C GLY A 83 3.26 -4.67 -4.34
N ALA A 84 3.39 -3.42 -3.89
CA ALA A 84 2.60 -2.83 -2.80
C ALA A 84 1.37 -2.04 -3.25
N ILE A 85 1.09 -2.04 -4.56
CA ILE A 85 -0.15 -1.52 -5.12
C ILE A 85 -1.04 -2.73 -5.42
N PHE A 86 -2.11 -2.85 -4.64
CA PHE A 86 -3.12 -3.89 -4.81
C PHE A 86 -4.27 -3.36 -5.68
N TRP A 87 -5.27 -4.19 -5.96
CA TRP A 87 -6.35 -3.83 -6.88
C TRP A 87 -7.71 -4.04 -6.25
N ASP A 88 -8.60 -3.06 -6.43
CA ASP A 88 -10.01 -3.16 -6.13
C ASP A 88 -10.74 -3.49 -7.45
N ASP A 89 -11.09 -4.76 -7.65
CA ASP A 89 -11.77 -5.23 -8.85
C ASP A 89 -13.18 -4.65 -9.02
N GLU A 90 -13.86 -4.30 -7.92
CA GLU A 90 -15.23 -3.74 -7.97
C GLU A 90 -15.22 -2.29 -8.46
N LYS A 91 -14.24 -1.50 -8.03
CA LYS A 91 -14.08 -0.11 -8.49
C LYS A 91 -13.23 0.02 -9.75
N ASN A 92 -12.50 -1.04 -10.10
CA ASN A 92 -11.40 -1.00 -11.07
C ASN A 92 -10.37 0.10 -10.75
N LYS A 93 -9.90 0.15 -9.50
CA LYS A 93 -8.97 1.16 -9.00
C LYS A 93 -7.84 0.54 -8.19
N PRO A 94 -6.64 1.14 -8.18
CA PRO A 94 -5.56 0.69 -7.32
C PRO A 94 -5.87 0.96 -5.83
N ILE A 95 -5.56 -0.02 -4.98
CA ILE A 95 -5.56 0.13 -3.53
C ILE A 95 -4.15 0.50 -3.09
N VAL A 96 -4.01 1.76 -2.65
CA VAL A 96 -2.75 2.33 -2.20
C VAL A 96 -2.80 2.61 -0.69
N CYS A 97 -1.66 2.44 -0.01
CA CYS A 97 -1.52 2.77 1.40
C CYS A 97 -1.75 4.27 1.60
N LYS A 98 -2.60 4.64 2.56
CA LYS A 98 -2.87 6.05 2.93
C LYS A 98 -1.97 6.58 4.04
N TYR A 99 -0.99 5.80 4.50
CA TYR A 99 -0.08 6.15 5.61
C TYR A 99 -0.82 6.59 6.89
N CYS A 100 -1.98 6.01 7.17
CA CYS A 100 -2.81 6.40 8.32
C CYS A 100 -2.40 5.77 9.65
N GLY A 101 -1.40 4.90 9.66
CA GLY A 101 -0.93 4.19 10.87
C GLY A 101 -1.93 3.20 11.47
N ASN A 102 -3.16 3.07 10.96
CA ASN A 102 -4.17 2.24 11.63
C ASN A 102 -3.71 0.79 11.84
N CYS A 103 -3.00 0.21 10.87
CA CYS A 103 -2.49 -1.17 11.00
C CYS A 103 -1.40 -1.34 12.08
N THR A 104 -0.65 -0.30 12.43
CA THR A 104 0.42 -0.39 13.45
C THR A 104 -0.15 -0.55 14.84
N ASN A 105 -1.27 0.13 15.12
CA ASN A 105 -1.99 0.03 16.40
C ASN A 105 -2.53 -1.38 16.72
N TYR A 106 -2.66 -2.24 15.71
CA TYR A 106 -3.14 -3.63 15.85
C TYR A 106 -2.02 -4.66 15.66
N CYS A 107 -0.75 -4.23 15.63
CA CYS A 107 0.37 -5.16 15.55
C CYS A 107 0.87 -5.49 16.95
N VAL A 108 0.30 -6.50 17.59
CA VAL A 108 0.70 -6.94 18.96
C VAL A 108 2.15 -7.45 19.07
N HIS A 109 2.83 -7.61 17.93
CA HIS A 109 4.21 -8.08 17.84
C HIS A 109 5.20 -6.98 17.43
N ASP A 110 4.74 -5.73 17.28
CA ASP A 110 5.57 -4.58 16.91
C ASP A 110 6.41 -4.77 15.64
N VAL A 111 5.92 -5.57 14.69
CA VAL A 111 6.61 -5.86 13.42
C VAL A 111 6.51 -4.69 12.43
N ILE A 112 5.50 -3.83 12.59
CA ILE A 112 5.28 -2.66 11.73
C ILE A 112 5.10 -1.40 12.55
N SER A 113 5.74 -0.33 12.09
CA SER A 113 5.61 1.03 12.63
C SER A 113 5.52 2.03 11.49
N LEU A 114 4.89 3.18 11.77
CA LEU A 114 4.89 4.33 10.88
C LEU A 114 5.77 5.39 11.53
N VAL A 115 6.83 5.76 10.84
CA VAL A 115 7.77 6.79 11.27
C VAL A 115 7.85 7.86 10.20
N GLU A 116 8.08 9.09 10.62
CA GLU A 116 8.43 10.17 9.70
C GLU A 116 9.89 9.97 9.29
N ALA A 117 10.13 9.85 7.99
CA ALA A 117 11.49 9.70 7.49
C ALA A 117 12.18 11.07 7.54
N GLU A 118 13.30 11.16 8.26
CA GLU A 118 14.20 12.31 8.15
C GLU A 118 14.73 12.36 6.72
N ALA A 119 14.61 13.52 6.07
CA ALA A 119 15.01 13.68 4.67
C ALA A 119 16.51 13.38 4.50
N GLY A 120 16.85 12.26 3.84
CA GLY A 120 18.20 11.97 3.38
C GLY A 120 18.94 10.78 4.03
N ALA A 121 18.30 9.60 4.09
CA ALA A 121 18.99 8.32 4.33
C ALA A 121 18.93 7.41 3.09
#